data_AF-A0A7J2KBE4-F1
#
_entry.id   AF-A0A7J2KBE4-F1
#
_cell.length_a   1.000
_cell.length_b   1.000
_cell.length_c   1.000
_cell.angle_alpha   90.00
_cell.angle_beta   90.00
_cell.angle_gamma   90.00
#
_symmetry.space_group_name_H-M   'P 1'
#
loop_
_entity.id
_entity.type
_entity.pdbx_description
1 polymer ?
#
loop_
_entity_poly.entity_id
_entity_poly.type
_entity_poly.pdbx_seq_one_letter_code
_entity_poly.pdbx_strand_id
1 'polypeptide(L)'
;MRKPLEKKIIIKSDLEEAILNHLLRKPLNNEEIQRIYGLRGIITAEKLVEANLVEKINWLNKIYFRARHSLDLYNYLLETGG
;
A
#
# COMPACT_ATOMS: atom_id res chain seq x y z
N MET A 1 25.85 12.45 15.97
CA MET A 1 25.00 12.51 14.76
C MET A 1 23.70 11.80 15.06
N ARG A 2 22.56 12.52 15.13
CA ARG A 2 21.23 11.90 15.33
C ARG A 2 20.60 11.68 13.95
N LYS A 3 20.05 10.48 13.73
CA LYS A 3 19.43 10.00 12.49
C LYS A 3 18.40 11.01 11.94
N PRO A 4 18.27 11.18 10.62
CA PRO A 4 17.13 11.91 10.08
C PRO A 4 15.85 11.18 10.50
N LEU A 5 14.94 11.90 11.15
CA LEU A 5 13.58 11.42 11.40
C LEU A 5 12.96 11.15 10.03
N GLU A 6 12.81 9.87 9.71
CA GLU A 6 12.16 9.36 8.51
C GLU A 6 10.81 10.07 8.34
N LYS A 7 10.54 10.56 7.14
CA LYS A 7 9.31 11.29 6.80
C LYS A 7 8.11 10.43 7.19
N LYS A 8 7.48 10.76 8.32
CA LYS A 8 6.20 10.20 8.72
C LYS A 8 5.12 10.82 7.83
N ILE A 9 4.96 10.29 6.61
CA ILE A 9 3.82 10.63 5.77
C ILE A 9 2.63 9.84 6.30
N ILE A 10 1.90 10.43 7.24
CA ILE A 10 0.57 9.95 7.62
C ILE A 10 -0.43 10.81 6.86
N ILE A 11 -0.90 10.31 5.71
CA ILE A 11 -2.06 10.87 5.02
C ILE A 11 -3.13 9.77 5.03
N LYS A 12 -3.76 9.52 6.18
CA LYS A 12 -4.85 8.54 6.31
C LYS A 12 -6.05 9.00 5.48
N SER A 13 -6.26 8.41 4.31
CA SER A 13 -7.48 8.56 3.52
C SER A 13 -8.22 7.23 3.43
N ASP A 14 -9.55 7.26 3.38
CA ASP A 14 -10.40 6.07 3.24
C ASP A 14 -9.99 5.19 2.04
N LEU A 15 -9.44 5.82 1.00
CA LEU A 15 -8.93 5.13 -0.19
C LEU A 15 -7.66 4.32 0.08
N GLU A 16 -6.73 4.86 0.85
CA GLU A 16 -5.50 4.15 1.23
C GLU A 16 -5.83 2.91 2.06
N GLU A 17 -6.69 3.07 3.06
CA GLU A 17 -7.13 1.97 3.90
C GLU A 17 -7.87 0.90 3.09
N ALA A 18 -8.81 1.31 2.22
CA ALA A 18 -9.56 0.38 1.38
C ALA A 18 -8.67 -0.44 0.45
N ILE A 19 -7.66 0.20 -0.17
CA ILE A 19 -6.71 -0.47 -1.05
C ILE A 19 -5.82 -1.42 -0.24
N LEU A 20 -5.23 -0.95 0.86
CA LEU A 20 -4.36 -1.76 1.69
C LEU A 20 -5.09 -3.00 2.24
N ASN A 21 -6.32 -2.82 2.72
CA ASN A 21 -7.18 -3.91 3.18
C ASN A 21 -7.50 -4.92 2.07
N HIS A 22 -7.62 -4.50 0.82
CA HIS A 22 -7.79 -5.42 -0.30
C HIS A 22 -6.50 -6.19 -0.56
N LEU A 23 -5.37 -5.48 -0.63
CA LEU A 23 -4.05 -6.05 -0.93
C LEU A 23 -3.53 -6.99 0.18
N LEU A 24 -4.05 -6.87 1.40
CA LEU A 24 -3.86 -7.83 2.49
C LEU A 24 -4.52 -9.19 2.24
N ARG A 25 -5.62 -9.20 1.48
CA ARG A 25 -6.41 -10.41 1.21
C ARG A 25 -6.05 -11.04 -0.12
N LYS A 26 -5.77 -10.21 -1.13
CA LYS A 26 -5.54 -10.66 -2.51
C LYS A 26 -4.61 -9.68 -3.25
N PRO A 27 -3.57 -10.18 -3.94
CA PRO A 27 -2.81 -9.35 -4.87
C PRO A 27 -3.68 -8.86 -6.03
N LEU A 28 -3.45 -7.61 -6.46
CA LEU A 28 -4.15 -6.99 -7.59
C LEU A 28 -3.16 -6.43 -8.59
N ASN A 29 -3.44 -6.51 -9.88
CA ASN A 29 -2.68 -5.80 -10.91
C ASN A 29 -3.25 -4.40 -11.19
N ASN A 30 -2.55 -3.61 -12.00
CA ASN A 30 -2.97 -2.25 -12.38
C ASN A 30 -4.38 -2.18 -12.98
N GLU A 31 -4.75 -3.14 -13.84
CA GLU A 31 -6.07 -3.17 -14.49
C GLU A 31 -7.18 -3.39 -13.45
N GLU A 32 -6.96 -4.30 -12.51
CA GLU A 32 -7.89 -4.56 -11.41
C GLU A 32 -8.03 -3.36 -10.48
N ILE A 33 -6.91 -2.74 -10.08
CA ILE A 33 -6.91 -1.55 -9.22
C ILE A 33 -7.63 -0.39 -9.91
N GLN A 34 -7.35 -0.14 -11.19
CA GLN A 34 -8.01 0.92 -11.95
C GLN A 34 -9.52 0.68 -12.05
N ARG A 35 -9.94 -0.56 -12.27
CA ARG A 35 -11.36 -0.90 -12.39
C ARG A 35 -12.12 -0.71 -11.07
N ILE A 36 -11.49 -1.00 -9.93
CA ILE A 36 -12.14 -0.96 -8.60
C ILE A 36 -12.05 0.44 -7.98
N TYR A 37 -10.89 1.08 -8.07
CA TYR A 37 -10.54 2.30 -7.34
C TYR A 37 -10.24 3.50 -8.26
N GLY A 38 -10.32 3.33 -9.57
CA GLY A 38 -9.98 4.34 -10.55
C GLY A 38 -8.48 4.62 -10.65
N LEU A 39 -8.14 5.64 -11.45
CA LEU A 39 -6.76 6.13 -11.62
C LEU A 39 -6.12 6.55 -10.28
N ARG A 40 -6.91 7.14 -9.37
CA ARG A 40 -6.44 7.50 -8.03
C ARG A 40 -5.98 6.26 -7.26
N GLY A 41 -6.62 5.11 -7.45
CA GLY A 41 -6.21 3.87 -6.81
C GLY A 41 -4.83 3.38 -7.23
N ILE A 42 -4.46 3.51 -8.50
CA ILE A 42 -3.10 3.17 -8.96
C ILE A 42 -2.08 4.08 -8.28
N ILE A 43 -2.33 5.40 -8.30
CA ILE A 43 -1.43 6.38 -7.67
C ILE A 43 -1.28 6.09 -6.18
N THR A 44 -2.37 5.74 -5.49
CA THR A 44 -2.35 5.38 -4.08
C THR A 44 -1.59 4.07 -3.83
N ALA A 45 -1.79 3.03 -4.65
CA ALA A 45 -1.04 1.78 -4.52
C ALA A 45 0.48 1.99 -4.68
N GLU A 46 0.89 2.85 -5.61
CA GLU A 46 2.30 3.25 -5.78
C GLU A 46 2.85 4.00 -4.56
N LYS A 47 2.09 4.94 -3.98
CA LYS A 47 2.47 5.62 -2.73
C LYS A 47 2.62 4.64 -1.57
N LEU A 48 1.76 3.63 -1.48
CA LEU A 48 1.87 2.58 -0.45
C LEU A 48 3.11 1.70 -0.65
N VAL A 49 3.60 1.55 -1.89
CA VAL A 49 4.88 0.91 -2.19
C VAL A 49 6.04 1.78 -1.70
N GLU A 50 6.02 3.08 -1.98
CA GLU A 50 7.01 4.04 -1.48
C GLU A 50 7.05 4.08 0.07
N ALA A 51 5.89 3.90 0.71
CA ALA A 51 5.74 3.82 2.16
C ALA A 51 6.13 2.44 2.76
N ASN A 52 6.63 1.51 1.95
CA ASN A 52 7.03 0.16 2.40
C ASN A 52 5.89 -0.71 2.99
N LEU A 53 4.63 -0.36 2.70
CA LEU A 53 3.43 -1.08 3.16
C LEU A 53 2.93 -2.09 2.12
N VAL A 54 3.22 -1.84 0.85
CA VAL A 54 2.87 -2.67 -0.30
C VAL A 54 4.14 -3.01 -1.06
N GLU A 55 4.17 -4.15 -1.74
CA GLU A 55 5.25 -4.51 -2.64
C GLU A 55 4.73 -4.96 -4.00
N LYS A 56 5.59 -4.81 -5.01
CA LYS A 56 5.32 -5.27 -6.38
C LYS A 56 5.90 -6.66 -6.58
N ILE A 57 5.09 -7.56 -7.13
CA ILE A 57 5.47 -8.91 -7.51
C ILE A 57 5.21 -9.11 -9.01
N ASN A 58 6.17 -9.70 -9.70
CA ASN A 58 6.01 -10.07 -11.10
C ASN A 58 5.44 -11.49 -11.18
N TRP A 59 4.30 -11.65 -11.85
CA TRP A 59 3.66 -12.94 -12.06
C TRP A 59 3.05 -13.01 -13.45
N LEU A 60 3.45 -14.03 -14.23
CA LEU A 60 2.98 -14.26 -15.60
C LEU A 60 3.07 -13.00 -16.48
N ASN A 61 4.22 -12.31 -16.43
CA ASN A 61 4.50 -11.06 -17.16
C ASN A 61 3.57 -9.88 -16.81
N LYS A 62 2.87 -9.94 -15.67
CA LYS A 62 2.10 -8.81 -15.12
C LYS A 62 2.65 -8.42 -13.75
N ILE A 63 2.60 -7.13 -13.45
CA ILE A 63 2.93 -6.58 -12.14
C ILE A 63 1.68 -6.60 -11.28
N TYR A 64 1.78 -7.24 -10.12
CA TYR A 64 0.77 -7.23 -9.06
C TYR A 64 1.31 -6.49 -7.84
N PHE A 65 0.40 -5.89 -7.09
CA PHE A 65 0.62 -5.29 -5.79
C PHE A 65 0.12 -6.25 -4.73
N ARG A 66 0.83 -6.38 -3.61
CA ARG A 66 0.37 -7.08 -2.42
C ARG A 66 0.82 -6.35 -1.17
N ALA A 67 0.06 -6.45 -0.08
CA ALA A 67 0.54 -5.90 1.19
C ALA A 67 1.82 -6.62 1.63
N ARG A 68 2.77 -5.87 2.16
CA ARG A 68 4.03 -6.40 2.67
C ARG A 68 3.85 -6.81 4.13
N HIS A 69 4.26 -8.02 4.49
CA HIS A 69 4.35 -8.42 5.90
C HIS A 69 5.58 -7.78 6.55
N SER A 70 5.50 -6.49 6.88
CA SER A 70 6.58 -5.70 7.50
C SER A 70 6.18 -5.14 8.87
N LEU A 71 7.20 -4.74 9.65
CA LEU A 71 7.00 -3.99 10.88
C LEU A 71 6.28 -2.66 10.61
N ASP A 72 6.54 -2.01 9.48
CA ASP A 72 5.89 -0.77 9.06
C ASP A 72 4.38 -0.97 8.84
N LEU A 73 3.99 -2.06 8.19
CA LEU A 73 2.58 -2.43 8.06
C LEU A 73 1.94 -2.69 9.42
N TYR A 74 2.62 -3.42 10.31
CA TYR A 74 2.10 -3.68 11.66
C TYR A 74 1.87 -2.38 12.44
N ASN A 75 2.83 -1.46 12.41
CA ASN A 75 2.72 -0.15 13.04
C ASN A 75 1.57 0.67 12.42
N TYR A 76 1.43 0.65 11.09
CA TYR A 76 0.35 1.33 10.39
C TYR A 76 -1.02 0.81 10.86
N LEU A 77 -1.21 -0.51 10.93
CA LEU A 77 -2.46 -1.14 11.35
C LEU A 77 -2.81 -0.83 12.81
N LEU A 78 -1.82 -0.80 13.71
CA LEU A 78 -2.02 -0.39 15.11
C LEU A 78 -2.45 1.08 15.22
N GLU A 79 -1.89 1.96 14.39
CA GLU A 79 -2.28 3.37 14.37
C GLU A 79 -3.69 3.58 13.78
N THR A 80 -4.20 2.68 12.94
CA THR A 80 -5.54 2.78 12.32
C THR A 80 -6.63 1.98 13.05
N GLY A 81 -6.27 1.05 13.93
CA GLY A 81 -7.17 0.12 14.61
C GLY A 81 -7.50 0.46 16.07
N GLY A 82 -7.63 1.74 16.42
CA GLY A 82 -8.01 2.21 17.76
C GLY A 82 -9.20 3.16 17.74
#